data_AF-A0A9W8NIN3-F1
#
_entry.id   AF-A0A9W8NIN3-F1
#
_cell.length_a   1.000
_cell.length_b   1.000
_cell.length_c   1.000
_cell.angle_alpha   90.00
_cell.angle_beta   90.00
_cell.angle_gamma   90.00
#
_symmetry.space_group_name_H-M   'P 1'
#
loop_
_entity.id
_entity.type
_entity.pdbx_description
1 polymer ?
#
loop_
_entity_poly.entity_id
_entity_poly.type
_entity_poly.pdbx_seq_one_letter_code
_entity_poly.pdbx_strand_id
1 'polypeptide(L)'
;MAGLSCSSTRCNGMLSRIRFASRPRCLRPCLSDTWCTRTTRRLLATKFGVASSSAVSTVRAYNEAIIEGKEDPVGKVRHRSVIAHAPYYGIDISFRSSGLLVAPALPLGGLQVDGESGEVLDESGGKIQCLYAAGKTAAGISSHSYVSGLALADCVFSGMRAGEHAAKRQLDGKIAGQR
;
A
#
# COMPACT_ATOMS: atom_id res chain seq x y z
N MET A 1 11.14 57.49 29.82
CA MET A 1 10.33 56.96 30.94
C MET A 1 9.69 55.66 30.49
N ALA A 2 9.97 54.58 31.24
CA ALA A 2 9.40 53.22 31.23
C ALA A 2 9.33 52.49 29.86
N GLY A 3 10.07 51.39 29.61
CA GLY A 3 10.18 50.18 30.42
C GLY A 3 8.96 49.30 30.11
N LEU A 4 9.04 48.07 29.59
CA LEU A 4 9.72 46.83 30.02
C LEU A 4 9.43 45.78 28.91
N SER A 5 10.11 44.66 28.67
CA SER A 5 11.38 44.06 29.10
C SER A 5 11.56 42.74 28.33
N CYS A 6 12.82 42.33 28.13
CA CYS A 6 13.40 40.97 28.22
C CYS A 6 12.59 39.72 27.78
N SER A 7 13.19 38.70 27.16
CA SER A 7 14.59 38.45 26.82
C SER A 7 14.65 37.19 25.95
N SER A 8 15.71 37.14 25.15
CA SER A 8 16.19 35.99 24.40
C SER A 8 16.30 34.71 25.23
N THR A 9 15.91 33.56 24.67
CA THR A 9 16.79 32.39 24.74
C THR A 9 16.84 31.71 23.38
N ARG A 10 18.07 31.69 22.89
CA ARG A 10 18.53 31.17 21.62
C ARG A 10 18.72 29.65 21.80
N CYS A 11 17.95 28.83 21.09
CA CYS A 11 18.39 27.48 20.75
C CYS A 11 18.63 27.44 19.23
N ASN A 12 19.87 27.77 18.87
CA ASN A 12 20.48 27.41 17.60
C ASN A 12 20.50 25.88 17.49
N GLY A 13 20.17 25.34 16.32
CA GLY A 13 20.43 23.93 16.04
C GLY A 13 19.80 23.40 14.77
N MET A 14 20.40 23.73 13.63
CA MET A 14 20.57 22.79 12.52
C MET A 14 19.30 22.34 11.78
N LEU A 15 18.89 23.10 10.76
CA LEU A 15 18.43 22.62 9.43
C LEU A 15 18.09 23.81 8.52
N SER A 16 18.95 24.82 8.52
CA SER A 16 19.02 25.82 7.47
C SER A 16 19.78 25.23 6.28
N ARG A 17 19.09 24.78 5.22
CA ARG A 17 19.57 24.76 3.80
C ARG A 17 18.71 23.86 2.90
N ILE A 18 17.45 24.22 2.66
CA ILE A 18 16.84 23.92 1.34
C ILE A 18 16.20 25.20 0.83
N ARG A 19 17.01 26.03 0.15
CA ARG A 19 16.50 27.05 -0.75
C ARG A 19 16.09 26.33 -2.03
N PHE A 20 14.79 26.19 -2.27
CA PHE A 20 14.30 25.76 -3.59
C PHE A 20 14.58 26.89 -4.57
N ALA A 21 15.64 26.69 -5.36
CA ALA A 21 16.04 27.60 -6.41
C ALA A 21 14.93 27.69 -7.48
N SER A 22 14.76 28.92 -7.95
CA SER A 22 13.88 29.37 -9.03
C SER A 22 13.87 28.45 -10.26
N ARG A 23 12.65 28.22 -10.75
CA ARG A 23 12.25 27.45 -11.94
C ARG A 23 13.13 27.69 -13.19
N PRO A 24 13.55 26.63 -13.90
CA PRO A 24 13.66 26.68 -15.35
C PRO A 24 12.31 26.32 -15.99
N ARG A 25 11.94 27.12 -16.96
CA ARG A 25 10.78 26.97 -17.84
C ARG A 25 11.22 26.05 -18.98
N CYS A 26 10.94 24.75 -18.89
CA CYS A 26 10.72 23.81 -20.01
C CYS A 26 10.69 22.36 -19.49
N LEU A 27 9.88 21.54 -20.17
CA LEU A 27 9.56 20.13 -19.90
C LEU A 27 8.55 19.93 -18.77
N ARG A 28 7.28 19.68 -19.15
CA ARG A 28 6.33 18.93 -18.33
C ARG A 28 6.78 17.47 -18.29
N PRO A 29 7.10 16.88 -17.14
CA PRO A 29 7.10 15.42 -17.01
C PRO A 29 5.79 15.01 -16.34
N CYS A 30 5.10 14.03 -16.94
CA CYS A 30 3.92 13.32 -16.41
C CYS A 30 4.12 12.63 -15.04
N LEU A 31 5.21 12.94 -14.33
CA LEU A 31 5.59 12.37 -13.03
C LEU A 31 5.28 13.32 -11.86
N SER A 32 4.73 14.50 -12.14
CA SER A 32 4.37 15.44 -11.08
C SER A 32 3.06 15.10 -10.37
N ASP A 33 2.18 14.30 -10.98
CA ASP A 33 0.76 14.30 -10.62
C ASP A 33 0.38 13.49 -9.37
N THR A 34 1.34 12.81 -8.74
CA THR A 34 1.19 12.24 -7.39
C THR A 34 1.37 13.33 -6.32
N TRP A 35 0.61 14.42 -6.43
CA TRP A 35 0.82 15.59 -5.59
C TRP A 35 0.21 15.43 -4.20
N CYS A 36 1.05 15.20 -3.19
CA CYS A 36 0.74 15.42 -1.78
C CYS A 36 0.62 16.94 -1.53
N THR A 37 -0.54 17.55 -1.81
CA THR A 37 -0.66 19.03 -1.76
C THR A 37 -1.05 19.56 -0.39
N ARG A 38 -0.11 20.20 0.30
CA ARG A 38 -0.33 20.94 1.57
C ARG A 38 -1.19 22.17 1.31
N THR A 39 -2.50 22.07 1.48
CA THR A 39 -3.45 23.12 1.07
C THR A 39 -4.80 23.02 1.80
N THR A 40 -5.69 24.01 1.65
CA THR A 40 -7.08 23.99 2.19
C THR A 40 -7.98 23.01 1.43
N ARG A 41 -9.05 22.52 2.07
CA ARG A 41 -9.97 21.51 1.48
C ARG A 41 -10.53 21.90 0.10
N ARG A 42 -10.86 23.19 -0.09
CA ARG A 42 -11.42 23.70 -1.35
C ARG A 42 -10.41 23.63 -2.50
N LEU A 43 -9.21 24.15 -2.26
CA LEU A 43 -8.14 24.15 -3.25
C LEU A 43 -7.67 22.72 -3.57
N LEU A 44 -7.74 21.78 -2.61
CA LEU A 44 -7.52 20.36 -2.86
C LEU A 44 -8.58 19.78 -3.80
N ALA A 45 -9.86 20.08 -3.55
CA ALA A 45 -10.97 19.62 -4.39
C ALA A 45 -10.85 20.13 -5.84
N THR A 46 -10.53 21.41 -6.02
CA THR A 46 -10.29 21.99 -7.35
C THR A 46 -9.16 21.27 -8.10
N LYS A 47 -8.07 20.90 -7.41
CA LYS A 47 -6.96 20.16 -8.03
C LYS A 47 -7.36 18.77 -8.52
N PHE A 48 -8.26 18.09 -7.81
CA PHE A 48 -8.79 16.79 -8.23
C PHE A 48 -9.99 16.89 -9.19
N GLY A 49 -10.39 18.10 -9.60
CA GLY A 49 -11.58 18.29 -10.44
C GLY A 49 -12.90 17.95 -9.74
N VAL A 50 -12.91 17.94 -8.40
CA VAL A 50 -14.10 17.66 -7.58
C VAL A 50 -14.76 18.97 -7.16
N ALA A 51 -16.09 18.99 -7.12
CA ALA A 51 -16.85 20.14 -6.61
C ALA A 51 -16.43 20.48 -5.17
N SER A 52 -15.91 21.69 -4.96
CA SER A 52 -15.40 22.14 -3.66
C SER A 52 -16.47 22.13 -2.56
N SER A 53 -17.72 22.44 -2.90
CA SER A 53 -18.86 22.40 -1.97
C SER A 53 -19.08 20.97 -1.46
N SER A 54 -19.17 20.00 -2.37
CA SER A 54 -19.39 18.59 -2.04
C SER A 54 -18.25 18.01 -1.21
N ALA A 55 -16.99 18.30 -1.57
CA ALA A 55 -15.84 17.84 -0.80
C ALA A 55 -15.84 18.38 0.64
N VAL A 56 -16.21 19.65 0.83
CA VAL A 56 -16.30 20.26 2.16
C VAL A 56 -17.47 19.68 2.96
N SER A 57 -18.65 19.49 2.33
CA SER A 57 -19.81 18.91 3.01
C SER A 57 -19.58 17.47 3.42
N THR A 58 -18.92 16.65 2.60
CA THR A 58 -18.60 15.26 2.93
C THR A 58 -17.68 15.15 4.13
N VAL A 59 -16.59 15.95 4.16
CA VAL A 59 -15.68 15.96 5.32
C VAL A 59 -16.38 16.48 6.57
N ARG A 60 -17.29 17.45 6.43
CA ARG A 60 -18.09 17.95 7.56
C ARG A 60 -19.00 16.86 8.12
N ALA A 61 -19.81 16.21 7.28
CA ALA A 61 -20.73 15.16 7.70
C ALA A 61 -19.97 13.96 8.33
N TYR A 62 -18.82 13.59 7.77
CA TYR A 62 -17.93 12.58 8.35
C TYR A 62 -17.44 12.97 9.76
N ASN A 63 -16.99 14.22 9.94
CA ASN A 63 -16.53 14.70 11.24
C ASN A 63 -17.67 14.80 12.26
N GLU A 64 -18.84 15.30 11.85
CA GLU A 64 -20.04 15.39 12.69
C GLU A 64 -20.48 14.00 13.15
N ALA A 65 -20.52 13.00 12.26
CA ALA A 65 -20.84 11.63 12.62
C ALA A 65 -19.89 11.03 13.66
N ILE A 66 -18.59 11.37 13.60
CA ILE A 66 -17.61 10.93 14.60
C ILE A 66 -17.83 11.63 15.95
N ILE A 67 -18.04 12.95 15.93
CA ILE A 67 -18.22 13.76 17.15
C ILE A 67 -19.51 13.37 17.87
N GLU A 68 -20.58 13.10 17.12
CA GLU A 68 -21.90 12.73 17.66
C GLU A 68 -22.02 11.23 17.96
N GLY A 69 -20.99 10.43 17.67
CA GLY A 69 -21.01 8.98 17.89
C GLY A 69 -21.98 8.21 16.97
N LYS A 70 -22.35 8.78 15.82
CA LYS A 70 -23.26 8.18 14.85
C LYS A 70 -22.55 7.24 13.88
N GLU A 71 -23.35 6.46 13.17
CA GLU A 71 -22.88 5.68 12.04
C GLU A 71 -22.30 6.59 10.94
N ASP A 72 -21.30 6.07 10.25
CA ASP A 72 -20.67 6.80 9.17
C ASP A 72 -21.63 6.88 7.97
N PRO A 73 -21.81 8.05 7.33
CA PRO A 73 -22.73 8.20 6.21
C PRO A 73 -22.45 7.27 5.01
N VAL A 74 -21.23 6.72 4.90
CA VAL A 74 -20.84 5.78 3.84
C VAL A 74 -20.51 4.38 4.37
N GLY A 75 -20.91 4.08 5.62
CA GLY A 75 -20.83 2.72 6.19
C GLY A 75 -19.47 2.32 6.75
N LYS A 76 -18.52 3.26 6.96
CA LYS A 76 -17.24 2.94 7.59
C LYS A 76 -17.41 2.57 9.07
N VAL A 77 -17.18 1.30 9.40
CA VAL A 77 -17.45 0.75 10.75
C VAL A 77 -16.37 0.99 11.81
N ARG A 78 -15.08 1.01 11.45
CA ARG A 78 -13.94 1.07 12.40
C ARG A 78 -12.85 2.03 11.93
N HIS A 79 -11.93 2.39 12.84
CA HIS A 79 -10.77 3.26 12.58
C HIS A 79 -11.16 4.61 11.92
N ARG A 80 -12.04 5.33 12.61
CA ARG A 80 -12.49 6.68 12.23
C ARG A 80 -11.81 7.72 13.13
N SER A 81 -11.28 8.76 12.51
CA SER A 81 -10.66 9.90 13.19
C SER A 81 -11.09 11.19 12.52
N VAL A 82 -11.31 12.24 13.31
CA VAL A 82 -11.74 13.56 12.83
C VAL A 82 -10.65 14.19 11.95
N ILE A 83 -11.05 14.70 10.79
CA ILE A 83 -10.18 15.45 9.88
C ILE A 83 -10.37 16.95 10.15
N ALA A 84 -9.73 17.46 11.21
CA ALA A 84 -9.98 18.80 11.72
C ALA A 84 -9.09 19.88 11.08
N HIS A 85 -7.79 19.63 10.95
CA HIS A 85 -6.81 20.68 10.66
C HIS A 85 -6.05 20.44 9.35
N ALA A 86 -5.63 21.54 8.73
CA ALA A 86 -4.71 21.52 7.61
C ALA A 86 -3.29 21.13 8.09
N PRO A 87 -2.42 20.61 7.21
CA PRO A 87 -2.60 20.41 5.77
C PRO A 87 -3.50 19.21 5.43
N TYR A 88 -4.38 19.38 4.44
CA TYR A 88 -5.14 18.27 3.87
C TYR A 88 -4.33 17.61 2.77
N TYR A 89 -4.48 16.29 2.64
CA TYR A 89 -3.82 15.49 1.63
C TYR A 89 -4.86 14.72 0.83
N GLY A 90 -4.56 14.47 -0.44
CA GLY A 90 -5.37 13.61 -1.31
C GLY A 90 -4.46 12.86 -2.25
N ILE A 91 -4.90 11.67 -2.65
CA ILE A 91 -4.21 10.79 -3.58
C ILE A 91 -5.26 10.41 -4.63
N ASP A 92 -4.97 10.67 -5.91
CA ASP A 92 -5.82 10.21 -7.01
C ASP A 92 -5.56 8.72 -7.22
N ILE A 93 -6.57 7.89 -6.94
CA ILE A 93 -6.54 6.42 -7.13
C ILE A 93 -7.33 5.98 -8.37
N SER A 94 -7.66 6.91 -9.27
CA SER A 94 -8.41 6.62 -10.49
C SER A 94 -7.62 5.68 -11.42
N PHE A 95 -8.31 4.70 -12.00
CA PHE A 95 -7.73 3.79 -12.99
C PHE A 95 -7.63 4.53 -14.34
N ARG A 96 -6.52 5.24 -14.57
CA ARG A 96 -6.25 5.90 -15.86
C ARG A 96 -5.33 5.03 -16.68
N SER A 97 -5.65 4.85 -17.97
CA SER A 97 -4.85 4.06 -18.92
C SER A 97 -3.45 4.63 -19.18
N SER A 98 -3.06 5.73 -18.54
CA SER A 98 -1.75 6.37 -18.67
C SER A 98 -0.69 5.67 -17.80
N GLY A 99 -0.25 4.51 -18.27
CA GLY A 99 1.15 4.09 -18.39
C GLY A 99 2.04 3.84 -17.17
N LEU A 100 1.75 4.33 -15.96
CA LEU A 100 2.68 4.15 -14.83
C LEU A 100 2.02 3.82 -13.47
N LEU A 101 0.77 4.25 -13.26
CA LEU A 101 -0.01 3.93 -12.07
C LEU A 101 -1.15 2.97 -12.46
N VAL A 102 -0.77 1.76 -12.85
CA VAL A 102 -1.70 0.64 -12.77
C VAL A 102 -1.92 0.43 -11.28
N ALA A 103 -3.13 0.67 -10.76
CA ALA A 103 -3.45 0.27 -9.40
C ALA A 103 -3.02 -1.20 -9.28
N PRO A 104 -2.03 -1.56 -8.45
CA PRO A 104 -1.35 -2.84 -8.55
C PRO A 104 -2.37 -3.95 -8.29
N ALA A 105 -2.87 -4.52 -9.37
CA ALA A 105 -3.73 -5.68 -9.31
C ALA A 105 -2.81 -6.87 -9.04
N LEU A 106 -3.09 -7.57 -7.95
CA LEU A 106 -2.38 -8.80 -7.62
C LEU A 106 -3.18 -9.96 -8.23
N PRO A 107 -2.54 -10.84 -9.03
CA PRO A 107 -3.24 -12.01 -9.58
C PRO A 107 -3.68 -12.89 -8.41
N LEU A 108 -4.95 -13.29 -8.35
CA LEU A 108 -5.43 -14.17 -7.28
C LEU A 108 -5.13 -15.65 -7.57
N GLY A 109 -5.07 -16.04 -8.85
CA GLY A 109 -4.70 -17.39 -9.28
C GLY A 109 -3.19 -17.68 -9.29
N GLY A 110 -2.85 -18.90 -9.70
CA GLY A 110 -1.48 -19.39 -9.83
C GLY A 110 -1.44 -20.88 -10.20
N LEU A 111 -0.25 -21.47 -10.19
CA LEU A 111 -0.04 -22.91 -10.41
C LEU A 111 -0.67 -23.72 -9.28
N GLN A 112 -1.34 -24.81 -9.61
CA GLN A 112 -1.85 -25.72 -8.59
C GLN A 112 -0.68 -26.49 -7.97
N VAL A 113 -0.68 -26.57 -6.64
CA VAL A 113 0.39 -27.22 -5.88
C VAL A 113 -0.18 -28.21 -4.88
N ASP A 114 0.61 -29.22 -4.54
CA ASP A 114 0.34 -30.10 -3.42
C ASP A 114 0.42 -29.32 -2.10
N GLY A 115 -0.56 -29.57 -1.21
CA GLY A 115 -0.67 -28.85 0.07
C GLY A 115 0.40 -29.21 1.10
N GLU A 116 1.01 -30.39 0.98
CA GLU A 116 2.05 -30.85 1.90
C GLU A 116 3.46 -30.56 1.35
N SER A 117 3.78 -31.00 0.12
CA SER A 117 5.14 -30.87 -0.45
C SER A 117 5.42 -29.54 -1.14
N GLY A 118 4.43 -29.02 -1.87
CA GLY A 118 4.55 -27.76 -2.62
C GLY A 118 5.03 -27.97 -4.04
N GLU A 119 5.05 -29.24 -4.45
CA GLU A 119 5.25 -29.62 -5.84
C GLU A 119 4.07 -29.17 -6.69
N VAL A 120 4.37 -28.75 -7.90
CA VAL A 120 3.36 -28.36 -8.88
C VAL A 120 2.61 -29.62 -9.35
N LEU A 121 1.30 -29.48 -9.49
CA LEU A 121 0.44 -30.54 -10.03
C LEU A 121 0.26 -30.35 -11.53
N ASP A 122 0.24 -31.46 -12.26
CA ASP A 122 -0.21 -31.49 -13.66
C ASP A 122 -1.75 -31.45 -13.76
N GLU A 123 -2.27 -31.43 -15.00
CA GLU A 123 -3.71 -31.40 -15.28
C GLU A 123 -4.46 -32.65 -14.76
N SER A 124 -3.76 -33.76 -14.53
CA SER A 124 -4.31 -34.99 -13.95
C SER A 124 -4.25 -35.04 -12.42
N GLY A 125 -3.63 -34.03 -11.78
CA GLY A 125 -3.37 -33.99 -10.34
C GLY A 125 -2.10 -34.74 -9.91
N GLY A 126 -1.29 -35.21 -10.86
CA GLY A 126 0.00 -35.84 -10.61
C GLY A 126 1.06 -34.82 -10.19
N LYS A 127 1.92 -35.19 -9.25
CA LYS A 127 3.03 -34.32 -8.80
C LYS A 127 4.13 -34.28 -9.87
N ILE A 128 4.44 -33.09 -10.37
CA ILE A 128 5.59 -32.88 -11.26
C ILE A 128 6.86 -32.88 -10.42
N GLN A 129 7.67 -33.92 -10.61
CA GLN A 129 8.82 -34.19 -9.78
C GLN A 129 9.85 -33.06 -9.87
N CYS A 130 10.30 -32.59 -8.70
CA CYS A 130 11.30 -31.52 -8.55
C CYS A 130 10.87 -30.12 -9.04
N LEU A 131 9.59 -29.92 -9.39
CA LEU A 131 9.04 -28.61 -9.73
C LEU A 131 8.18 -28.09 -8.58
N TYR A 132 8.53 -26.93 -8.03
CA TYR A 132 7.83 -26.32 -6.90
C TYR A 132 7.33 -24.92 -7.24
N ALA A 133 6.23 -24.52 -6.63
CA ALA A 133 5.74 -23.14 -6.67
C ALA A 133 5.35 -22.65 -5.28
N ALA A 134 5.53 -21.36 -5.02
CA ALA A 134 5.31 -20.75 -3.71
C ALA A 134 4.89 -19.28 -3.85
N GLY A 135 4.14 -18.79 -2.88
CA GLY A 135 3.59 -17.44 -2.86
C GLY A 135 2.62 -17.22 -4.01
N LYS A 136 2.67 -16.03 -4.62
CA LYS A 136 1.71 -15.62 -5.66
C LYS A 136 1.87 -16.30 -7.01
N THR A 137 2.92 -17.11 -7.21
CA THR A 137 3.03 -17.98 -8.38
C THR A 137 2.22 -19.28 -8.21
N ALA A 138 1.89 -19.65 -6.97
CA ALA A 138 1.03 -20.79 -6.64
C ALA A 138 -0.40 -20.34 -6.31
N ALA A 139 -1.36 -21.21 -6.60
CA ALA A 139 -2.72 -21.07 -6.12
C ALA A 139 -2.73 -21.36 -4.61
N GLY A 140 -2.59 -20.30 -3.82
CA GLY A 140 -2.51 -20.37 -2.36
C GLY A 140 -3.77 -19.87 -1.65
N ILE A 141 -3.59 -19.50 -0.38
CA ILE A 141 -4.66 -19.06 0.53
C ILE A 141 -5.40 -17.81 -0.01
N SER A 142 -4.69 -16.98 -0.77
CA SER A 142 -5.19 -15.72 -1.32
C SER A 142 -6.05 -15.86 -2.59
N SER A 143 -6.30 -17.08 -3.08
CA SER A 143 -6.94 -17.32 -4.38
C SER A 143 -8.46 -17.11 -4.42
N HIS A 144 -9.17 -17.40 -3.32
CA HIS A 144 -10.62 -17.23 -3.24
C HIS A 144 -11.04 -15.87 -2.66
N SER A 145 -10.27 -15.36 -1.69
CA SER A 145 -10.50 -14.05 -1.10
C SER A 145 -9.18 -13.45 -0.62
N TYR A 146 -8.99 -12.15 -0.83
CA TYR A 146 -7.79 -11.44 -0.41
C TYR A 146 -8.09 -10.54 0.79
N VAL A 147 -7.28 -10.71 1.83
CA VAL A 147 -7.21 -9.81 2.99
C VAL A 147 -5.78 -9.31 3.09
N SER A 148 -5.61 -8.02 3.40
CA SER A 148 -4.30 -7.41 3.56
C SER A 148 -3.45 -8.22 4.53
N GLY A 149 -2.25 -8.63 4.09
CA GLY A 149 -1.33 -9.50 4.84
C GLY A 149 -1.34 -10.97 4.43
N LEU A 150 -2.42 -11.49 3.82
CA LEU A 150 -2.47 -12.90 3.40
C LEU A 150 -1.40 -13.23 2.35
N ALA A 151 -1.12 -12.33 1.41
CA ALA A 151 -0.05 -12.58 0.43
C ALA A 151 1.33 -12.71 1.07
N LEU A 152 1.62 -11.95 2.13
CA LEU A 152 2.91 -12.06 2.84
C LEU A 152 3.00 -13.39 3.58
N ALA A 153 1.94 -13.76 4.30
CA ALA A 153 1.85 -15.05 4.98
C ALA A 153 1.99 -16.20 3.98
N ASP A 154 1.25 -16.15 2.86
CA ASP A 154 1.27 -17.16 1.80
C ASP A 154 2.69 -17.34 1.25
N CYS A 155 3.40 -16.26 0.93
CA CYS A 155 4.80 -16.32 0.49
C CYS A 155 5.73 -16.99 1.52
N VAL A 156 5.61 -16.64 2.80
CA VAL A 156 6.50 -17.16 3.85
C VAL A 156 6.22 -18.63 4.12
N PHE A 157 4.97 -19.00 4.38
CA PHE A 157 4.62 -20.39 4.73
C PHE A 157 4.79 -21.36 3.57
N SER A 158 4.32 -21.00 2.37
CA SER A 158 4.50 -21.87 1.20
C SER A 158 5.97 -21.96 0.77
N GLY A 159 6.74 -20.87 0.92
CA GLY A 159 8.17 -20.85 0.62
C GLY A 159 8.98 -21.74 1.56
N MET A 160 8.72 -21.65 2.88
CA MET A 160 9.38 -22.53 3.86
C MET A 160 9.04 -23.99 3.59
N ARG A 161 7.76 -24.30 3.38
CA ARG A 161 7.30 -25.66 3.09
C ARG A 161 7.93 -26.26 1.83
N ALA A 162 7.90 -25.53 0.72
CA ALA A 162 8.51 -25.97 -0.54
C ALA A 162 10.04 -26.13 -0.40
N GLY A 163 10.69 -25.20 0.32
CA GLY A 163 12.13 -25.25 0.58
C GLY A 163 12.55 -26.45 1.44
N GLU A 164 11.82 -26.72 2.52
CA GLU A 164 12.07 -27.88 3.39
C GLU A 164 11.90 -29.20 2.64
N HIS A 165 10.84 -29.31 1.82
CA HIS A 165 10.60 -30.51 1.03
C HIS A 165 11.70 -30.71 -0.03
N ALA A 166 12.06 -29.66 -0.75
CA ALA A 166 13.14 -29.71 -1.73
C ALA A 166 14.49 -30.11 -1.10
N ALA A 167 14.80 -29.57 0.08
CA ALA A 167 16.03 -29.90 0.81
C ALA A 167 16.07 -31.37 1.28
N LYS A 168 14.99 -31.86 1.90
CA LYS A 168 14.88 -33.27 2.34
C LYS A 168 15.05 -34.22 1.16
N ARG A 169 14.36 -33.95 0.06
CA ARG A 169 14.44 -34.78 -1.15
C ARG A 169 15.85 -34.82 -1.74
N GLN A 170 16.56 -33.69 -1.74
CA GLN A 170 17.94 -33.63 -2.22
C GLN A 170 18.89 -34.47 -1.35
N LEU A 171 18.64 -34.54 -0.04
CA LEU A 171 19.39 -35.40 0.87
C LEU A 171 19.09 -36.88 0.61
N ASP A 172 17.81 -37.24 0.48
CA ASP A 172 17.40 -38.62 0.21
C ASP A 172 17.94 -39.13 -1.13
N GLY A 173 17.93 -38.29 -2.16
CA GLY A 173 18.51 -38.60 -3.48
C GLY A 173 20.03 -38.77 -3.45
N LYS A 174 20.74 -37.99 -2.62
CA LYS A 174 22.18 -38.16 -2.40
C LYS A 174 22.50 -39.44 -1.64
N ILE A 175 21.70 -39.80 -0.63
CA ILE A 175 21.87 -41.03 0.13
C ILE A 175 21.58 -42.26 -0.74
N ALA A 176 20.55 -42.20 -1.59
CA ALA A 176 20.22 -43.27 -2.52
C ALA A 176 21.27 -43.45 -3.64
N GLY A 177 21.90 -42.36 -4.09
CA GLY A 177 22.97 -42.40 -5.10
C GLY A 177 24.37 -42.72 -4.57
N GLN A 178 24.54 -42.87 -3.26
CA GLN A 178 25.82 -43.23 -2.60
C GLN A 178 25.88 -44.70 -2.15
N ARG A 179 24.92 -45.54 -2.55
CA ARG A 179 24.95 -46.99 -2.36
C ARG A 179 25.33 -47.74 -3.64
#